data_AF-A0A1M4M8G2-F1
#
_entry.id   AF-A0A1M4M8G2-F1
#
_cell.length_a   1.000
_cell.length_b   1.000
_cell.length_c   1.000
_cell.angle_alpha   90.00
_cell.angle_beta   90.00
_cell.angle_gamma   90.00
#
_symmetry.space_group_name_H-M   'P 1'
#
loop_
_entity.id
_entity.type
_entity.pdbx_description
1 polymer ?
#
loop_
_entity_poly.entity_id
_entity_poly.type
_entity_poly.pdbx_seq_one_letter_code
_entity_poly.pdbx_strand_id
1 'polypeptide(L)'
;MPNVVYGEDNIFDTWGFIVNANGKNIELGMEFINELLEDDNQLEMFTKEYSPYPVNKEIENEISKIETEKGINEESIGLRKYLINQIELGNYERYHSSIKKQELQSKLYLDFVEYIFADELYTDEELSEELQKLETKYRIWLNE
;
A
#
# COMPACT_ATOMS: atom_id res chain seq x y z
N MET A 1 -14.48 7.11 14.54
CA MET A 1 -13.56 6.05 14.10
C MET A 1 -13.80 5.89 12.60
N PRO A 2 -12.77 5.97 11.75
CA PRO A 2 -12.94 5.76 10.32
C PRO A 2 -13.52 4.36 10.05
N ASN A 3 -14.33 4.24 9.00
CA ASN A 3 -14.91 2.97 8.62
C ASN A 3 -13.80 2.11 8.02
N VAL A 4 -13.28 1.16 8.79
CA VAL A 4 -12.32 0.17 8.31
C VAL A 4 -13.09 -0.78 7.38
N VAL A 5 -12.78 -0.72 6.08
CA VAL A 5 -13.35 -1.63 5.10
C VAL A 5 -12.70 -3.01 5.30
N TYR A 6 -13.44 -3.93 5.90
CA TYR A 6 -13.05 -5.34 6.00
C TYR A 6 -13.46 -6.05 4.71
N GLY A 7 -12.52 -6.20 3.77
CA GLY A 7 -12.64 -6.92 2.50
C GLY A 7 -11.26 -7.32 2.01
N GLU A 8 -11.16 -8.21 1.01
CA GLU A 8 -9.87 -8.70 0.46
C GLU A 8 -8.86 -7.56 0.31
N ASP A 9 -7.64 -7.79 0.82
CA ASP A 9 -6.64 -6.79 1.24
C ASP A 9 -6.11 -5.81 0.15
N ASN A 10 -6.73 -5.74 -1.03
CA ASN A 10 -6.25 -5.06 -2.23
C ASN A 10 -7.24 -4.03 -2.82
N ILE A 11 -8.13 -3.42 -2.03
CA ILE A 11 -9.11 -2.45 -2.57
C ILE A 11 -8.42 -1.14 -3.03
N PHE A 12 -7.23 -0.82 -2.49
CA PHE A 12 -6.52 0.41 -2.82
C PHE A 12 -5.01 0.19 -2.95
N ASP A 13 -4.55 0.05 -4.19
CA ASP A 13 -3.13 -0.03 -4.54
C ASP A 13 -2.65 1.31 -5.10
N THR A 14 -1.55 1.80 -4.55
CA THR A 14 -0.86 2.99 -5.06
C THR A 14 0.53 2.61 -5.53
N TRP A 15 0.90 3.10 -6.71
CA TRP A 15 2.24 2.99 -7.26
C TRP A 15 2.85 4.39 -7.30
N GLY A 16 4.15 4.48 -7.06
CA GLY A 16 4.83 5.77 -6.98
C GLY A 16 6.31 5.66 -7.34
N PHE A 17 6.92 6.82 -7.51
CA PHE A 17 8.32 6.96 -7.85
C PHE A 17 9.08 7.54 -6.68
N ILE A 18 10.34 7.12 -6.50
CA ILE A 18 11.23 7.62 -5.47
C ILE A 18 12.55 8.02 -6.15
N VAL A 19 13.00 9.24 -5.91
CA VAL A 19 14.33 9.71 -6.32
C VAL A 19 15.30 9.49 -5.18
N ASN A 20 16.40 8.79 -5.44
CA ASN A 20 17.48 8.65 -4.47
C ASN A 20 18.19 10.00 -4.30
N ALA A 21 18.12 10.57 -3.09
CA ALA A 21 18.74 11.84 -2.75
C ALA A 21 20.28 11.86 -2.88
N ASN A 22 20.93 10.70 -3.00
CA ASN A 22 22.37 10.56 -3.27
C ASN A 22 22.66 10.09 -4.70
N GLY A 23 21.66 10.11 -5.58
CA GLY A 23 21.79 9.70 -6.97
C GLY A 23 22.67 10.66 -7.78
N LYS A 24 23.21 10.17 -8.90
CA LYS A 24 24.01 11.00 -9.81
C LYS A 24 23.17 11.99 -10.64
N ASN A 25 21.88 11.71 -10.79
CA ASN A 25 20.97 12.41 -11.71
C ASN A 25 19.69 12.85 -10.97
N ILE A 26 19.84 13.53 -9.83
CA ILE A 26 18.70 13.92 -8.98
C ILE A 26 17.79 14.90 -9.72
N GLU A 27 18.35 15.92 -10.37
CA GLU A 27 17.58 16.93 -11.10
C GLU A 27 16.75 16.31 -12.22
N LEU A 28 17.35 15.44 -13.04
CA LEU A 28 16.64 14.69 -14.08
C LEU A 28 15.54 13.79 -13.50
N GLY A 29 15.79 13.17 -12.34
CA GLY A 29 14.78 12.35 -11.65
C GLY A 29 13.59 13.19 -11.18
N MET A 30 13.84 14.40 -10.70
CA MET A 30 12.79 15.35 -10.32
C MET A 30 12.04 15.90 -11.53
N GLU A 31 12.75 16.23 -12.61
CA GLU A 31 12.16 16.66 -13.89
C GLU A 31 11.21 15.59 -14.43
N PHE A 32 11.64 14.32 -14.47
CA PHE A 32 10.81 13.20 -14.87
C PHE A 32 9.53 13.08 -14.02
N ILE A 33 9.64 13.20 -12.69
CA ILE A 33 8.46 13.14 -11.81
C ILE A 33 7.52 14.33 -12.07
N ASN A 34 8.07 15.54 -12.24
CA ASN A 34 7.25 16.72 -12.51
C ASN A 34 6.50 16.56 -13.83
N GLU A 35 7.19 16.17 -14.91
CA GLU A 35 6.55 15.88 -16.20
C GLU A 35 5.46 14.82 -16.06
N LEU A 36 5.72 13.73 -15.32
CA LEU A 36 4.74 12.67 -15.11
C LEU A 36 3.47 13.19 -14.40
N LEU A 37 3.60 14.17 -13.52
CA LEU A 37 2.49 14.73 -12.73
C LEU A 37 1.71 15.83 -13.47
N GLU A 38 2.19 16.30 -14.61
CA GLU A 38 1.48 17.25 -15.48
C GLU A 38 0.12 16.69 -15.91
N ASP A 39 -0.89 17.56 -15.92
CA ASP A 39 -2.29 17.24 -16.22
C ASP A 39 -2.45 16.47 -17.53
N ASP A 40 -1.83 16.96 -18.60
CA ASP A 40 -1.92 16.38 -19.94
C ASP A 40 -1.35 14.95 -19.98
N ASN A 41 -0.23 14.71 -19.28
CA ASN A 41 0.41 13.39 -19.22
C ASN A 41 -0.42 12.42 -18.38
N GLN A 42 -0.96 12.87 -17.24
CA GLN A 42 -1.87 12.07 -16.41
C GLN A 42 -3.14 11.68 -17.18
N LEU A 43 -3.74 12.62 -17.92
CA LEU A 43 -4.90 12.37 -18.76
C LEU A 43 -4.58 11.41 -19.90
N GLU A 44 -3.46 11.61 -20.60
CA GLU A 44 -3.02 10.71 -21.67
C GLU A 44 -2.85 9.28 -21.15
N MET A 45 -2.19 9.10 -20.00
CA MET A 45 -2.05 7.79 -19.36
C MET A 45 -3.42 7.17 -19.07
N PHE A 46 -4.34 7.93 -18.48
CA PHE A 46 -5.69 7.46 -18.14
C PHE A 46 -6.53 7.04 -19.35
N THR A 47 -6.26 7.58 -20.54
CA THR A 47 -6.95 7.12 -21.76
C THR A 47 -6.65 5.65 -22.08
N LYS A 48 -5.49 5.11 -21.66
CA LYS A 48 -5.05 3.74 -21.96
C LYS A 48 -5.85 2.70 -21.16
N GLU A 49 -6.01 1.52 -21.74
CA GLU A 49 -6.69 0.39 -21.09
C GLU A 49 -5.87 -0.10 -19.88
N TYR A 50 -6.53 -0.36 -18.75
CA TYR A 50 -5.88 -0.75 -17.48
C TYR A 50 -4.91 0.28 -16.85
N SER A 51 -5.03 1.56 -17.21
CA SER A 51 -4.26 2.60 -16.54
C SER A 51 -4.70 2.78 -15.08
N PRO A 52 -3.75 3.01 -14.15
CA PRO A 52 -4.07 3.53 -12.83
C PRO A 52 -4.86 4.84 -12.91
N TYR A 53 -5.61 5.11 -11.85
CA TYR A 53 -6.31 6.37 -11.70
C TYR A 53 -5.32 7.53 -11.52
N PRO A 54 -5.50 8.68 -12.21
CA PRO A 54 -4.63 9.84 -12.04
C PRO A 54 -4.55 10.30 -10.59
N VAL A 55 -3.35 10.74 -10.19
CA VAL A 55 -3.14 11.28 -8.83
C VAL A 55 -3.41 12.78 -8.76
N ASN A 56 -3.43 13.46 -9.91
CA ASN A 56 -3.70 14.89 -9.99
C ASN A 56 -5.21 15.17 -9.87
N LYS A 57 -5.54 16.11 -8.99
CA LYS A 57 -6.92 16.38 -8.54
C LYS A 57 -7.60 17.50 -9.31
N GLU A 58 -6.85 18.27 -10.09
CA GLU A 58 -7.39 19.42 -10.81
C GLU A 58 -8.13 19.02 -12.11
N ILE A 59 -7.93 17.78 -12.56
CA ILE A 59 -8.43 17.23 -13.84
C ILE A 59 -9.68 16.33 -13.74
N GLU A 60 -10.40 16.38 -12.62
CA GLU A 60 -11.56 15.51 -12.36
C GLU A 60 -12.71 15.66 -13.38
N ASN A 61 -12.88 16.86 -13.93
CA ASN A 61 -13.89 17.11 -14.96
C ASN A 61 -13.51 16.42 -16.28
N GLU A 62 -12.24 16.49 -16.67
CA GLU A 62 -11.66 15.87 -17.85
C GLU A 62 -11.72 14.36 -17.75
N ILE A 63 -11.38 13.80 -16.59
CA ILE A 63 -11.54 12.37 -16.27
C ILE A 63 -13.00 11.94 -16.48
N SER A 64 -13.96 12.70 -15.94
CA SER A 64 -15.39 12.38 -16.08
C SER A 64 -15.87 12.38 -17.54
N LYS A 65 -15.34 13.28 -18.37
CA LYS A 65 -15.62 13.32 -19.81
C LYS A 65 -15.07 12.06 -20.48
N ILE A 66 -13.81 11.69 -20.21
CA ILE A 66 -13.17 10.48 -20.75
C ILE A 66 -13.94 9.22 -20.35
N GLU A 67 -14.38 9.11 -19.10
CA GLU A 67 -15.19 7.97 -18.62
C GLU A 67 -16.52 7.87 -19.38
N THR A 68 -17.18 9.01 -19.59
CA THR A 68 -18.43 9.08 -20.35
C THR A 68 -18.22 8.68 -21.82
N GLU A 69 -17.15 9.16 -22.44
CA GLU A 69 -16.75 8.79 -23.82
C GLU A 69 -16.42 7.29 -23.95
N LYS A 70 -15.85 6.68 -22.91
CA LYS A 70 -15.62 5.24 -22.79
C LYS A 70 -16.90 4.43 -22.51
N GLY A 71 -18.05 5.08 -22.34
CA GLY A 71 -19.32 4.42 -22.05
C GLY A 71 -19.45 3.89 -20.63
N ILE A 72 -18.66 4.40 -19.68
CA ILE A 72 -18.82 4.09 -18.26
C ILE A 72 -20.12 4.72 -17.77
N ASN A 73 -20.92 3.95 -17.02
CA ASN A 73 -22.21 4.44 -16.54
C ASN A 73 -22.05 5.51 -15.45
N GLU A 74 -23.06 6.40 -15.37
CA GLU A 74 -23.05 7.54 -14.44
C GLU A 74 -22.99 7.13 -12.96
N GLU A 75 -23.60 6.00 -12.60
CA GLU A 75 -23.57 5.48 -11.22
C GLU A 75 -22.14 5.10 -10.80
N SER A 76 -21.36 4.52 -11.71
CA SER A 76 -19.97 4.13 -11.45
C SER A 76 -19.07 5.36 -11.32
N ILE A 77 -19.26 6.35 -12.18
CA ILE A 77 -18.57 7.66 -12.08
C ILE A 77 -18.94 8.34 -10.76
N GLY A 78 -20.21 8.29 -10.36
CA GLY A 78 -20.70 8.82 -9.09
C GLY A 78 -20.08 8.13 -7.88
N LEU A 79 -20.01 6.80 -7.90
CA LEU A 79 -19.38 6.00 -6.85
C LEU A 79 -17.88 6.34 -6.73
N ARG A 80 -17.16 6.44 -7.84
CA ARG A 80 -15.76 6.85 -7.86
C ARG A 80 -15.55 8.21 -7.17
N LYS A 81 -16.31 9.23 -7.58
CA LYS A 81 -16.23 10.58 -7.00
C LYS A 81 -16.51 10.56 -5.50
N TYR A 82 -17.50 9.78 -5.09
CA TYR A 82 -17.80 9.58 -3.67
C TYR A 82 -16.60 8.98 -2.92
N LEU A 83 -16.01 7.90 -3.44
CA LEU A 83 -14.86 7.25 -2.79
C LEU A 83 -13.65 8.18 -2.68
N ILE A 84 -13.32 8.93 -3.74
CA ILE A 84 -12.23 9.93 -3.71
C ILE A 84 -12.49 10.96 -2.62
N ASN A 85 -13.67 11.56 -2.58
CA ASN A 85 -14.04 12.52 -1.54
C ASN A 85 -13.91 11.92 -0.12
N GLN A 86 -14.35 10.68 0.07
CA GLN A 86 -14.20 10.03 1.37
C GLN A 86 -12.74 9.77 1.76
N ILE A 87 -11.85 9.49 0.80
CA ILE A 87 -10.40 9.40 1.04
C ILE A 87 -9.83 10.77 1.41
N GLU A 88 -10.22 11.84 0.72
CA GLU A 88 -9.78 13.21 1.01
C GLU A 88 -10.22 13.70 2.39
N LEU A 89 -11.41 13.30 2.82
CA LEU A 89 -11.93 13.58 4.16
C LEU A 89 -11.28 12.71 5.25
N GLY A 90 -10.44 11.73 4.88
CA GLY A 90 -9.83 10.78 5.82
C GLY A 90 -10.80 9.75 6.39
N ASN A 91 -11.97 9.57 5.79
CA ASN A 91 -12.95 8.57 6.21
C ASN A 91 -12.56 7.16 5.78
N TYR A 92 -11.76 7.06 4.71
CA TYR A 92 -11.06 5.85 4.30
C TYR A 92 -9.57 6.08 4.40
N GLU A 93 -8.90 5.17 5.09
CA GLU A 93 -7.44 5.08 5.11
C GLU A 93 -7.02 3.79 4.43
N ARG A 94 -5.82 3.79 3.83
CA ARG A 94 -5.22 2.55 3.33
C ARG A 94 -5.14 1.56 4.50
N TYR A 95 -5.55 0.32 4.27
CA TYR A 95 -5.25 -0.75 5.22
C TYR A 95 -3.74 -0.95 5.23
N HIS A 96 -3.06 -0.21 6.10
CA HIS A 96 -1.73 -0.57 6.50
C HIS A 96 -1.90 -1.79 7.40
N SER A 97 -1.66 -3.00 6.88
CA SER A 97 -1.08 -3.99 7.78
C SER A 97 0.16 -3.29 8.33
N SER A 98 0.16 -2.91 9.60
CA SER A 98 1.18 -2.01 10.11
C SER A 98 2.54 -2.56 9.69
N ILE A 99 3.46 -1.73 9.20
CA ILE A 99 4.81 -2.18 8.85
C ILE A 99 5.37 -2.99 10.03
N LYS A 100 5.05 -2.56 11.26
CA LYS A 100 5.30 -3.32 12.50
C LYS A 100 4.69 -4.75 12.51
N LYS A 101 3.45 -4.96 12.06
CA LYS A 101 2.82 -6.29 11.92
C LYS A 101 3.50 -7.14 10.84
N GLN A 102 3.81 -6.58 9.67
CA GLN A 102 4.50 -7.32 8.61
C GLN A 102 5.94 -7.69 9.03
N GLU A 103 6.65 -6.77 9.67
CA GLU A 103 7.97 -7.01 10.23
C GLU A 103 7.92 -8.06 11.35
N LEU A 104 6.94 -7.97 12.26
CA LEU A 104 6.74 -8.96 13.31
C LEU A 104 6.47 -10.34 12.70
N GLN A 105 5.57 -10.44 11.73
CA GLN A 105 5.28 -11.70 11.04
C GLN A 105 6.53 -12.26 10.35
N SER A 106 7.27 -11.44 9.61
CA SER A 106 8.47 -11.87 8.91
C SER A 106 9.55 -12.36 9.87
N LYS A 107 9.78 -11.64 10.97
CA LYS A 107 10.75 -12.04 12.01
C LYS A 107 10.30 -13.30 12.75
N LEU A 108 9.02 -13.42 13.09
CA LEU A 108 8.47 -14.65 13.69
C LEU A 108 8.65 -15.84 12.76
N TYR A 109 8.37 -15.70 11.47
CA TYR A 109 8.57 -16.78 10.49
C TYR A 109 10.03 -17.23 10.43
N LEU A 110 10.98 -16.28 10.40
CA LEU A 110 12.40 -16.60 10.40
C LEU A 110 12.84 -17.32 11.67
N ASP A 111 12.41 -16.86 12.84
CA ASP A 111 12.73 -17.54 14.10
C ASP A 111 12.09 -18.94 14.17
N PHE A 112 10.88 -19.13 13.63
CA PHE A 112 10.24 -20.45 13.57
C PHE A 112 10.94 -21.44 12.63
N VAL A 113 11.59 -20.96 11.56
CA VAL A 113 12.38 -21.80 10.66
C VAL A 113 13.51 -22.49 11.44
N GLU A 114 14.14 -21.81 12.40
CA GLU A 114 15.22 -22.41 13.21
C GLU A 114 14.72 -23.61 14.03
N TYR A 115 13.51 -23.53 14.59
CA TYR A 115 12.92 -24.63 15.37
C TYR A 115 12.40 -25.77 14.49
N ILE A 116 11.80 -25.45 13.34
CA ILE A 116 11.23 -26.45 12.42
C ILE A 116 12.33 -27.28 11.76
N PHE A 117 13.47 -26.66 11.46
CA PHE A 117 14.60 -27.29 10.76
C PHE A 117 15.79 -27.59 11.67
N ALA A 118 15.58 -27.68 12.98
CA ALA A 118 16.62 -28.06 13.91
C ALA A 118 17.13 -29.50 13.63
N ASP A 119 18.44 -29.70 13.80
CA ASP A 119 19.09 -31.00 13.57
C ASP A 119 18.60 -32.09 14.55
N GLU A 120 18.15 -31.68 15.73
CA GLU A 120 17.60 -32.55 16.78
C GLU A 120 16.17 -32.11 17.14
N LEU A 121 15.34 -33.10 17.51
CA LEU A 121 13.97 -32.84 17.94
C LEU A 121 13.96 -32.25 19.35
N TYR A 122 13.27 -31.13 19.51
CA TYR A 122 12.97 -30.58 20.82
C TYR A 122 12.03 -31.49 21.60
N THR A 123 12.28 -31.63 22.90
CA THR A 123 11.25 -32.11 23.83
C THR A 123 10.18 -31.04 24.06
N ASP A 124 9.01 -31.43 24.57
CA ASP A 124 7.92 -30.50 24.88
C ASP A 124 8.36 -29.39 25.87
N GLU A 125 9.23 -29.72 26.82
CA GLU A 125 9.76 -28.78 27.81
C GLU A 125 10.73 -27.78 27.16
N GLU A 126 11.69 -28.25 26.36
CA GLU A 126 12.65 -27.38 25.66
C GLU A 126 11.95 -26.45 24.65
N LEU A 127 10.99 -26.98 23.88
CA LEU A 127 10.21 -26.16 22.95
C LEU A 127 9.40 -25.10 23.69
N SER A 128 8.80 -25.45 24.82
CA SER A 128 8.03 -24.50 25.64
C SER A 128 8.91 -23.36 26.17
N GLU A 129 10.13 -23.67 26.62
CA GLU A 129 11.09 -22.65 27.06
C GLU A 129 11.52 -21.72 25.90
N GLU A 130 11.80 -22.27 24.72
CA GLU A 130 12.17 -21.47 23.54
C GLU A 130 11.03 -20.55 23.08
N LEU A 131 9.79 -21.05 23.06
CA LEU A 131 8.63 -20.24 22.71
C LEU A 131 8.38 -19.09 23.71
N GLN A 132 8.64 -19.30 25.01
CA GLN A 132 8.55 -18.24 26.02
C GLN A 132 9.61 -17.16 25.84
N LYS A 133 10.84 -17.54 25.45
CA LYS A 133 11.90 -16.58 25.10
C LYS A 133 11.49 -15.74 23.90
N LEU A 134 10.91 -16.38 22.88
CA LEU A 134 10.41 -15.73 21.68
C LEU A 134 9.28 -14.73 21.99
N GLU A 135 8.30 -15.14 22.80
CA GLU A 135 7.22 -14.28 23.26
C GLU A 135 7.76 -13.04 23.99
N THR A 136 8.72 -13.24 24.91
CA THR A 136 9.33 -12.16 25.68
C THR A 136 10.08 -11.18 24.77
N LYS A 137 10.87 -11.68 23.82
CA LYS A 137 11.59 -10.88 22.80
C LYS A 137 10.64 -9.95 22.06
N TYR A 138 9.53 -10.47 21.54
CA TYR A 138 8.57 -9.67 20.78
C TYR A 138 7.71 -8.77 21.63
N ARG A 139 7.43 -9.14 22.89
CA ARG A 139 6.75 -8.25 23.84
C ARG A 139 7.59 -7.00 24.14
N ILE A 140 8.92 -7.13 24.25
CA ILE A 140 9.81 -5.98 24.43
C ILE A 140 9.79 -5.12 23.16
N TRP A 141 10.03 -5.73 22.00
CA TRP A 141 10.08 -5.01 20.72
C TRP A 141 8.78 -4.27 20.38
N LEU A 142 7.61 -4.82 20.74
CA LEU A 142 6.32 -4.16 20.53
C LEU A 142 6.09 -2.95 21.46
N ASN A 143 6.76 -2.92 22.61
CA ASN A 143 6.68 -1.83 23.60
C ASN A 143 7.74 -0.73 23.40
N GLU A 144 8.66 -0.91 22.42
CA GLU A 144 9.60 0.10 21.92
C GLU A 144 8.99 0.91 20.74
#